data_AF-A0AA97C9H3-F1
#
_entry.id   AF-A0AA97C9H3-F1
#
_cell.length_a   1.000
_cell.length_b   1.000
_cell.length_c   1.000
_cell.angle_alpha   90.00
_cell.angle_beta   90.00
_cell.angle_gamma   90.00
#
_symmetry.space_group_name_H-M   'P 1'
#
loop_
_entity.id
_entity.type
_entity.pdbx_description
1 polymer ?
#
loop_
_entity_poly.entity_id
_entity_poly.type
_entity_poly.pdbx_seq_one_letter_code
_entity_poly.pdbx_strand_id
1 'polypeptide(L)'
;MKKKNQHVCDYQGYDFGAHYIDSQCIDGYLWNLDACDDNGNLYEPMETIPCPKCNSDAWLENYRWLFINDGANHGCTGLPFNKIGRLYINEEIRAKPGAVKKIYRWLKRGYYYGLKNRH
;
A
#
# COMPACT_ATOMS: atom_id res chain seq x y z
N MET A 1 9.17 -3.61 -27.91
CA MET A 1 9.70 -4.08 -26.60
C MET A 1 9.71 -2.91 -25.64
N LYS A 2 8.88 -2.93 -24.58
CA LYS A 2 8.86 -1.84 -23.59
C LYS A 2 10.17 -1.90 -22.79
N LYS A 3 10.94 -0.80 -22.76
CA LYS A 3 12.14 -0.68 -21.94
C LYS A 3 11.77 -1.02 -20.50
N LYS A 4 12.33 -2.09 -19.94
CA LYS A 4 12.33 -2.33 -18.49
C LYS A 4 13.20 -1.23 -17.90
N ASN A 5 12.60 -0.10 -17.53
CA ASN A 5 13.29 0.81 -16.64
C ASN A 5 13.45 0.03 -15.34
N GLN A 6 14.69 -0.36 -15.05
CA GLN A 6 15.09 -0.91 -13.77
C GLN A 6 14.54 0.04 -12.69
N HIS A 7 13.59 -0.44 -11.90
CA HIS A 7 12.90 0.35 -10.89
C HIS A 7 13.83 0.55 -9.67
N VAL A 8 15.00 1.14 -9.90
CA VAL A 8 15.97 1.46 -8.85
C VAL A 8 15.59 2.81 -8.26
N CYS A 9 15.26 2.82 -6.97
CA CYS A 9 15.11 4.05 -6.20
C CYS A 9 15.69 3.85 -4.79
N ASP A 10 15.87 4.95 -4.09
CA ASP A 10 16.42 5.07 -2.75
C ASP A 10 15.35 4.97 -1.64
N TYR A 11 14.18 4.37 -1.93
CA TYR A 11 13.12 4.26 -0.94
C TYR A 11 13.54 3.38 0.24
N GLN A 12 13.36 3.91 1.45
CA GLN A 12 13.47 3.23 2.72
C GLN A 12 12.27 3.60 3.59
N GLY A 13 11.74 2.65 4.37
CA GLY A 13 10.46 2.82 5.07
C GLY A 13 10.32 2.00 6.35
N TYR A 14 9.08 1.95 6.84
CA TYR A 14 8.62 1.26 8.06
C TYR A 14 7.49 0.28 7.73
N ASP A 15 7.54 -0.34 6.54
CA ASP A 15 6.44 -1.11 5.96
C ASP A 15 6.21 -2.49 6.61
N PHE A 16 7.14 -2.98 7.45
CA PHE A 16 7.04 -4.30 8.10
C PHE A 16 6.82 -4.24 9.63
N GLY A 17 6.47 -3.07 10.16
CA GLY A 17 5.96 -2.89 11.52
C GLY A 17 7.03 -2.62 12.58
N ALA A 18 8.28 -2.40 12.20
CA ALA A 18 9.33 -2.02 13.13
C ALA A 18 9.25 -0.53 13.53
N HIS A 19 9.95 -0.18 14.59
CA HIS A 19 10.18 1.22 15.01
C HIS A 19 11.43 1.85 14.39
N TYR A 20 12.15 1.10 13.55
CA TYR A 20 13.30 1.54 12.77
C TYR A 20 13.05 1.25 11.29
N ILE A 21 13.92 1.76 10.41
CA ILE A 21 13.81 1.48 8.97
C ILE A 21 13.94 -0.03 8.75
N ASP A 22 12.85 -0.67 8.35
CA ASP A 22 12.74 -2.12 8.20
C ASP A 22 12.50 -2.55 6.75
N SER A 23 12.48 -1.59 5.83
CA SER A 23 12.17 -1.84 4.43
C SER A 23 13.06 -1.02 3.52
N GLN A 24 13.46 -1.64 2.41
CA GLN A 24 14.20 -0.99 1.33
C GLN A 24 13.64 -1.42 -0.03
N CYS A 25 13.67 -0.50 -0.99
CA CYS A 25 13.39 -0.86 -2.38
C CYS A 25 14.57 -1.57 -3.04
N ILE A 26 14.31 -2.75 -3.61
CA ILE A 26 15.22 -3.44 -4.54
C ILE A 26 14.39 -3.87 -5.75
N ASP A 27 14.81 -3.44 -6.94
CA ASP A 27 14.16 -3.72 -8.23
C ASP A 27 12.64 -3.42 -8.29
N GLY A 28 12.20 -2.38 -7.59
CA GLY A 28 10.80 -1.93 -7.61
C GLY A 28 9.88 -2.64 -6.64
N TYR A 29 10.43 -3.41 -5.70
CA TYR A 29 9.71 -4.11 -4.64
C TYR A 29 10.34 -3.81 -3.29
N LEU A 30 9.54 -3.91 -2.22
CA LEU A 30 10.00 -3.77 -0.85
C LEU A 30 10.58 -5.08 -0.35
N TRP A 31 11.75 -4.98 0.25
CA TRP A 31 12.44 -6.06 0.94
C TRP A 31 12.47 -5.75 2.42
N ASN A 32 12.19 -6.76 3.25
CA ASN A 32 12.25 -6.65 4.69
C ASN A 32 13.71 -6.76 5.15
N LEU A 33 14.24 -5.71 5.77
CA LEU A 33 15.62 -5.64 6.23
C LEU A 33 15.90 -6.57 7.42
N ASP A 34 14.86 -6.99 8.14
CA ASP A 34 14.98 -7.97 9.22
C ASP A 34 14.94 -9.42 8.72
N ALA A 35 14.56 -9.64 7.45
CA ALA A 35 14.52 -10.96 6.85
C ALA A 35 15.86 -11.26 6.18
N CYS A 36 16.90 -11.53 6.98
CA CYS A 36 18.25 -11.83 6.49
C CYS A 36 18.91 -13.03 7.18
N ASP A 37 19.96 -13.57 6.54
CA ASP A 37 20.87 -14.54 7.16
C ASP A 37 21.84 -13.87 8.16
N ASP A 38 22.66 -14.69 8.82
CA ASP A 38 23.66 -14.23 9.81
C ASP A 38 24.75 -13.32 9.21
N ASN A 39 24.88 -13.29 7.88
CA ASN A 39 25.83 -12.42 7.16
C ASN A 39 25.16 -11.13 6.64
N GLY A 40 23.87 -10.94 6.89
CA GLY A 40 23.10 -9.80 6.40
C GLY A 40 22.61 -9.91 4.96
N ASN A 41 22.67 -11.10 4.34
CA ASN A 41 22.06 -11.32 3.03
C ASN A 41 20.55 -11.46 3.20
N LEU A 42 19.78 -10.65 2.47
CA LEU A 42 18.33 -10.67 2.54
C LEU A 42 17.77 -11.97 1.94
N TYR A 43 16.78 -12.57 2.61
CA TYR A 43 15.96 -13.62 2.05
C TYR A 43 15.01 -13.06 1.00
N GLU A 44 14.64 -13.89 0.03
CA GLU A 44 13.59 -13.52 -0.92
C GLU A 44 12.29 -13.17 -0.16
N PRO A 45 11.60 -12.08 -0.53
CA PRO A 45 10.37 -11.68 0.13
C PRO A 45 9.31 -12.79 0.02
N MET A 46 8.70 -13.15 1.16
CA MET A 46 7.55 -14.06 1.17
C MET A 46 6.34 -13.49 0.43
N GLU A 47 6.23 -12.16 0.40
CA GLU A 47 5.21 -11.42 -0.34
C GLU A 47 5.87 -10.35 -1.21
N THR A 48 5.38 -10.20 -2.45
CA THR A 48 5.90 -9.20 -3.39
C THR A 48 5.15 -7.89 -3.21
N ILE A 49 5.61 -7.05 -2.29
CA ILE A 49 5.04 -5.72 -2.09
C ILE A 49 5.71 -4.73 -3.05
N PRO A 50 4.99 -4.10 -4.00
CA PRO A 50 5.61 -3.15 -4.91
C PRO A 50 6.12 -1.92 -4.16
N CYS A 51 7.16 -1.25 -4.66
CA CYS A 51 7.65 -0.03 -4.03
C CYS A 51 6.66 1.14 -4.23
N PRO A 52 6.28 1.87 -3.17
CA PRO A 52 5.35 3.00 -3.27
C PRO A 52 5.93 4.22 -3.98
N LYS A 53 7.25 4.31 -4.11
CA LYS A 53 7.96 5.39 -4.80
C LYS A 53 8.08 5.11 -6.30
N CYS A 54 8.88 4.11 -6.68
CA CYS A 54 9.19 3.85 -8.09
C CYS A 54 8.22 2.88 -8.79
N ASN A 55 7.39 2.12 -8.06
CA ASN A 55 6.42 1.16 -8.60
C ASN A 55 5.00 1.40 -8.06
N SER A 56 4.65 2.68 -7.91
CA SER A 56 3.44 3.16 -7.25
C SER A 56 2.13 2.71 -7.91
N ASP A 57 2.09 2.44 -9.21
CA ASP A 57 0.87 1.91 -9.86
C ASP A 57 0.59 0.47 -9.46
N ALA A 58 1.63 -0.37 -9.39
CA ALA A 58 1.48 -1.73 -8.88
C ALA A 58 1.16 -1.71 -7.39
N TRP A 59 1.77 -0.82 -6.61
CA TRP A 59 1.43 -0.62 -5.19
C TRP A 59 -0.08 -0.33 -5.03
N LEU A 60 -0.62 0.60 -5.82
CA LEU A 60 -2.04 0.96 -5.76
C LEU A 60 -2.94 -0.23 -6.06
N GLU A 61 -2.60 -1.09 -7.02
CA GLU A 61 -3.40 -2.30 -7.28
C GLU A 61 -3.21 -3.38 -6.21
N ASN A 62 -2.00 -3.53 -5.64
CA ASN A 62 -1.72 -4.46 -4.54
C ASN A 62 -2.64 -4.21 -3.33
N TYR A 63 -2.81 -2.93 -2.96
CA TYR A 63 -3.65 -2.52 -1.82
C TYR A 63 -5.10 -2.20 -2.20
N ARG A 64 -5.50 -2.37 -3.46
CA ARG A 64 -6.85 -1.99 -3.93
C ARG A 64 -7.95 -2.70 -3.15
N TRP A 65 -7.81 -4.00 -2.91
CA TRP A 65 -8.81 -4.77 -2.16
C TRP A 65 -8.95 -4.24 -0.74
N LEU A 66 -7.83 -3.95 -0.05
CA LEU A 66 -7.82 -3.38 1.30
C LEU A 66 -8.65 -2.10 1.37
N PHE A 67 -8.42 -1.14 0.45
CA PHE A 67 -9.19 0.10 0.43
C PHE A 67 -10.70 -0.12 0.18
N ILE A 68 -11.07 -1.08 -0.67
CA ILE A 68 -12.48 -1.40 -0.91
C ILE A 68 -13.08 -2.06 0.33
N ASN A 69 -12.36 -3.00 0.95
CA ASN A 69 -12.79 -3.73 2.13
C ASN A 69 -12.97 -2.80 3.33
N ASP A 70 -12.02 -1.90 3.57
CA ASP A 70 -12.12 -0.89 4.63
C ASP A 70 -13.29 0.07 4.41
N GLY A 71 -13.51 0.46 3.14
CA GLY A 71 -14.73 1.15 2.75
C GLY A 71 -15.97 0.38 3.19
N ALA A 72 -16.06 -0.90 2.81
CA ALA A 72 -17.21 -1.76 3.12
C ALA A 72 -17.42 -1.93 4.63
N ASN A 73 -16.36 -2.25 5.38
CA ASN A 73 -16.40 -2.39 6.83
C ASN A 73 -16.90 -1.09 7.49
N HIS A 74 -16.37 0.06 7.08
CA HIS A 74 -16.83 1.37 7.57
C HIS A 74 -18.29 1.63 7.22
N GLY A 75 -18.71 1.28 6.00
CA GLY A 75 -20.12 1.36 5.56
C GLY A 75 -21.06 0.55 6.45
N CYS A 76 -20.66 -0.67 6.83
CA CYS A 76 -21.43 -1.52 7.74
C CYS A 76 -21.62 -0.90 9.14
N THR A 77 -20.72 -0.01 9.58
CA THR A 77 -20.92 0.71 10.86
C THR A 77 -22.04 1.74 10.81
N GLY A 78 -22.45 2.19 9.61
CA GLY A 78 -23.39 3.30 9.42
C GLY A 78 -22.83 4.69 9.72
N LEU A 79 -21.56 4.81 10.11
CA LEU A 79 -20.93 6.09 10.35
C LEU A 79 -20.78 6.89 9.04
N PRO A 80 -20.75 8.23 9.10
CA PRO A 80 -20.50 9.06 7.93
C PRO A 80 -19.17 8.73 7.24
N PHE A 81 -19.16 8.78 5.90
CA PHE A 81 -17.97 8.45 5.11
C PHE A 81 -16.72 9.27 5.49
N ASN A 82 -16.89 10.54 5.90
CA ASN A 82 -15.78 11.39 6.30
C ASN A 82 -15.07 10.95 7.59
N LYS A 83 -15.63 9.98 8.33
CA LYS A 83 -15.02 9.37 9.52
C LYS A 83 -14.13 8.17 9.20
N ILE A 84 -14.00 7.76 7.94
CA ILE A 84 -13.11 6.65 7.57
C ILE A 84 -11.64 7.03 7.80
N GLY A 85 -10.92 6.19 8.54
CA GLY A 85 -9.48 6.34 8.77
C GLY A 85 -8.69 6.23 7.46
N ARG A 86 -7.57 6.95 7.38
CA ARG A 86 -6.68 6.98 6.19
C ARG A 86 -5.22 6.76 6.57
N LEU A 87 -4.99 6.03 7.66
CA LEU A 87 -3.72 5.97 8.35
C LEU A 87 -2.62 5.26 7.56
N TYR A 88 -2.97 4.36 6.64
CA TYR A 88 -2.01 3.53 5.91
C TYR A 88 -1.66 4.02 4.49
N ILE A 89 -2.05 5.26 4.12
CA ILE A 89 -1.56 5.87 2.87
C ILE A 89 -0.21 6.54 3.15
N ASN A 90 0.87 5.92 2.71
CA ASN A 90 2.23 6.46 2.88
C ASN A 90 2.47 7.74 2.05
N GLU A 91 3.54 8.47 2.39
CA GLU A 91 3.83 9.80 1.84
C GLU A 91 4.12 9.77 0.34
N GLU A 92 4.82 8.75 -0.14
CA GLU A 92 5.12 8.56 -1.56
C GLU A 92 3.83 8.44 -2.39
N ILE A 93 2.86 7.68 -1.91
CA ILE A 93 1.55 7.55 -2.56
C ILE A 93 0.73 8.84 -2.43
N ARG A 94 0.86 9.60 -1.34
CA ARG A 94 0.23 10.93 -1.22
C ARG A 94 0.81 11.94 -2.20
N ALA A 95 2.12 11.89 -2.43
CA ALA A 95 2.82 12.77 -3.36
C ALA A 95 2.48 12.45 -4.82
N LYS A 96 2.12 11.20 -5.15
CA LYS A 96 1.74 10.81 -6.51
C LYS A 96 0.45 11.50 -6.99
N PRO A 97 0.51 12.29 -8.09
CA PRO A 97 -0.67 12.95 -8.64
C PRO A 97 -1.82 11.97 -8.94
N GLY A 98 -2.99 12.26 -8.37
CA GLY A 98 -4.21 11.48 -8.62
C GLY A 98 -4.33 10.17 -7.84
N ALA A 99 -3.29 9.69 -7.16
CA ALA A 99 -3.32 8.44 -6.40
C ALA A 99 -4.34 8.48 -5.25
N VAL A 100 -4.32 9.55 -4.43
CA VAL A 100 -5.30 9.75 -3.35
C VAL A 100 -6.74 9.82 -3.88
N LYS A 101 -6.96 10.46 -5.04
CA LYS A 101 -8.28 10.51 -5.68
C LYS A 101 -8.74 9.12 -6.14
N LYS A 102 -7.82 8.28 -6.62
CA LYS A 102 -8.10 6.89 -7.00
C LYS A 102 -8.47 6.05 -5.77
N ILE A 103 -7.69 6.14 -4.69
CA ILE A 103 -7.95 5.50 -3.39
C ILE A 103 -9.32 5.92 -2.85
N TYR A 104 -9.64 7.21 -2.89
CA TYR A 104 -10.94 7.73 -2.43
C TYR A 104 -12.13 7.11 -3.19
N ARG A 105 -12.00 6.91 -4.50
CA ARG A 105 -13.03 6.24 -5.30
C ARG A 105 -13.23 4.78 -4.87
N TRP A 106 -12.15 4.08 -4.51
CA TRP A 106 -12.22 2.70 -4.02
C TRP A 106 -12.86 2.62 -2.63
N LEU A 107 -12.43 3.46 -1.69
CA LEU A 107 -13.06 3.59 -0.37
C LEU A 107 -14.56 3.89 -0.49
N LYS A 108 -14.94 4.85 -1.35
CA LYS A 108 -16.33 5.23 -1.57
C LYS A 108 -17.16 4.09 -2.17
N ARG A 109 -16.58 3.30 -3.08
CA ARG A 109 -17.23 2.11 -3.65
C ARG A 109 -17.50 1.07 -2.56
N GLY A 110 -16.50 0.76 -1.74
CA GLY A 110 -16.65 -0.12 -0.59
C GLY A 110 -17.72 0.38 0.38
N TYR A 111 -17.64 1.66 0.75
CA TYR A 111 -18.57 2.29 1.69
C TYR A 111 -20.03 2.12 1.33
N TYR A 112 -20.42 2.44 0.10
CA TYR A 112 -21.82 2.27 -0.29
C TYR A 112 -22.23 0.81 -0.42
N TYR A 113 -21.30 -0.09 -0.75
CA TYR A 113 -21.56 -1.52 -0.69
C TYR A 113 -21.86 -1.95 0.76
N GLY A 114 -21.00 -1.59 1.72
CA GLY A 114 -21.22 -1.91 3.14
C GLY A 114 -22.50 -1.30 3.69
N LEU A 115 -22.75 -0.02 3.39
CA LEU A 115 -23.96 0.69 3.84
C LEU A 115 -25.25 0.01 3.35
N LYS A 116 -25.26 -0.49 2.11
CA LYS A 116 -26.40 -1.21 1.53
C LYS A 116 -26.62 -2.60 2.16
N ASN A 117 -25.54 -3.26 2.58
CA ASN A 117 -25.57 -4.63 3.12
C ASN A 117 -25.41 -4.66 4.64
N ARG A 118 -25.76 -3.57 5.33
CA ARG A 118 -25.77 -3.53 6.79
C ARG A 118 -26.92 -4.38 7.32
N HIS A 119 -26.60 -5.33 8.20
CA HIS A 119 -27.57 -6.11 8.97
C HIS A 119 -27.65 -5.60 10.40
#